data_AF-A0A8T8WES3-F1
#
_entry.id   AF-A0A8T8WES3-F1
#
_cell.length_a   1.000
_cell.length_b   1.000
_cell.length_c   1.000
_cell.angle_alpha   90.00
_cell.angle_beta   90.00
_cell.angle_gamma   90.00
#
_symmetry.space_group_name_H-M   'P 1'
#
loop_
_entity.id
_entity.type
_entity.pdbx_description
1 polymer ?
#
loop_
_entity_poly.entity_id
_entity_poly.type
_entity_poly.pdbx_seq_one_letter_code
_entity_poly.pdbx_strand_id
1 'polypeptide(L)'
;MTLSKWVVNSLDEDYAFDFEVRPTEGFEVDTRDQHGNRVLPSPFYIQLKASEGFDDSEAVWHDFETDFLVEDCLQASVPVVLVICDRSREELYWTVLQRYCWDILDADHGDWRKQETKRIHVDREPLADAIALSKLRGEIRAAEHRISTRQRVASARRGTLHHPVRMDVASASDVRAYKQELVDDAVNLADAGHRGQARRKLVEVCQMAEDGVATVEAYRQLLELREIEDLPVAFAKVRFAREGANLAKQYDHEDPMEAFREQYETAWEYIEEKFIGSKYLGPSGLPVRVLDVDRMRLLEGNGAEMTARVQHGSEFTGLQAPAVAGNDEFELIESGASTDPRVDACAERAHTFDTDDLRDVPTAAICANCGLSRETIQQWLSQEVPTVCDACGEVVYENPLDMEIPKPGGQVHCAECRS
;
A
#
# COMPACT_ATOMS: atom_id res chain seq x y z
N MET A 1 13.07 13.86 23.84
CA MET A 1 13.57 14.82 22.82
C MET A 1 13.65 14.12 21.46
N THR A 2 12.58 14.20 20.66
CA THR A 2 12.39 13.35 19.47
C THR A 2 12.52 14.11 18.14
N LEU A 3 12.22 15.41 18.11
CA LEU A 3 12.37 16.27 16.92
C LEU A 3 13.76 16.88 16.74
N SER A 4 14.68 16.68 17.69
CA SER A 4 16.05 17.24 17.66
C SER A 4 16.91 16.75 16.49
N LYS A 5 16.46 15.70 15.80
CA LYS A 5 17.11 15.17 14.59
C LYS A 5 16.70 15.92 13.32
N TRP A 6 15.63 16.71 13.36
CA TRP A 6 15.12 17.47 12.22
C TRP A 6 15.49 18.95 12.39
N VAL A 7 15.51 19.69 11.28
CA VAL A 7 15.70 21.15 11.34
C VAL A 7 14.37 21.76 11.75
N VAL A 8 14.34 22.46 12.88
CA VAL A 8 13.16 23.13 13.42
C VAL A 8 13.42 24.63 13.46
N ASN A 9 12.66 25.38 12.66
CA ASN A 9 12.72 26.83 12.62
C ASN A 9 11.47 27.38 13.33
N SER A 10 11.65 28.24 14.32
CA SER A 10 10.54 29.00 14.89
C SER A 10 10.02 30.00 13.85
N LEU A 11 8.71 30.10 13.71
CA LEU A 11 8.07 31.12 12.89
C LEU A 11 7.66 32.31 13.76
N ASP A 12 7.62 33.50 13.17
CA ASP A 12 7.12 34.70 13.84
C ASP A 12 5.59 34.64 14.00
N GLU A 13 5.03 35.41 14.96
CA GLU A 13 3.60 35.35 15.35
C GLU A 13 2.61 35.60 14.19
N ASP A 14 3.05 36.18 13.08
CA ASP A 14 2.22 36.50 11.91
C ASP A 14 1.92 35.29 10.99
N TYR A 15 2.53 34.13 11.22
CA TYR A 15 2.45 32.97 10.31
C TYR A 15 1.39 31.91 10.67
N ALA A 16 0.53 32.20 11.65
CA ALA A 16 -0.50 31.29 12.21
C ALA A 16 0.02 29.98 12.85
N PHE A 17 1.21 29.50 12.50
CA PHE A 17 1.86 28.30 13.01
C PHE A 17 3.13 28.62 13.81
N ASP A 18 3.52 27.72 14.73
CA ASP A 18 4.64 27.97 15.64
C ASP A 18 6.01 27.63 15.05
N PHE A 19 6.09 26.56 14.23
CA PHE A 19 7.35 26.09 13.66
C PHE A 19 7.22 25.62 12.21
N GLU A 20 8.28 25.80 11.42
CA GLU A 20 8.55 25.06 10.19
C GLU A 20 9.57 23.96 10.49
N VAL A 21 9.27 22.72 10.10
CA VAL A 21 10.15 21.58 10.32
C VAL A 21 10.54 20.92 9.02
N ARG A 22 11.83 20.62 8.89
CA ARG A 22 12.40 19.92 7.73
C ARG A 22 13.06 18.61 8.16
N PRO A 23 12.50 17.45 7.76
CA PRO A 23 13.09 16.15 8.04
C PRO A 23 14.49 15.99 7.42
N THR A 24 15.33 15.14 8.02
CA THR A 24 16.69 14.80 7.54
C THR A 24 16.83 13.31 7.22
N GLU A 25 17.68 12.94 6.26
CA GLU A 25 18.06 11.54 6.01
C GLU A 25 18.85 11.00 7.21
N GLY A 26 18.39 9.90 7.85
CA GLY A 26 19.06 9.40 9.05
C GLY A 26 18.39 8.29 9.86
N PHE A 27 17.60 7.42 9.24
CA PHE A 27 17.05 6.23 9.92
C PHE A 27 17.25 4.91 9.15
N GLU A 28 17.96 4.92 8.02
CA GLU A 28 18.33 3.67 7.35
C GLU A 28 19.51 3.04 8.09
N VAL A 29 19.21 1.90 8.69
CA VAL A 29 20.13 1.02 9.41
C VAL A 29 21.11 0.42 8.41
N ASP A 30 22.21 1.11 8.05
CA ASP A 30 23.54 0.49 7.82
C ASP A 30 24.69 1.38 7.32
N THR A 31 24.63 2.71 7.38
CA THR A 31 25.83 3.52 7.06
C THR A 31 26.40 4.20 8.29
N ARG A 32 27.33 3.50 8.95
CA ARG A 32 28.03 3.94 10.17
C ARG A 32 28.80 5.26 10.09
N ASP A 33 28.83 5.98 8.96
CA ASP A 33 29.66 7.18 8.82
C ASP A 33 28.99 8.41 8.17
N GLN A 34 27.67 8.45 7.93
CA GLN A 34 26.99 9.66 7.43
C GLN A 34 25.66 9.92 8.15
N HIS A 35 25.72 10.40 9.39
CA HIS A 35 24.53 10.86 10.11
C HIS A 35 24.05 12.21 9.53
N GLY A 36 22.78 12.29 9.09
CA GLY A 36 21.93 13.47 9.27
C GLY A 36 22.13 14.72 8.39
N ASN A 37 23.06 14.73 7.43
CA ASN A 37 23.44 15.99 6.75
C ASN A 37 22.56 16.42 5.57
N ARG A 38 21.64 15.57 5.10
CA ARG A 38 20.76 15.92 3.97
C ARG A 38 19.35 16.23 4.45
N VAL A 39 18.97 17.50 4.30
CA VAL A 39 17.61 17.98 4.53
C VAL A 39 16.73 17.49 3.38
N LEU A 40 15.63 16.81 3.72
CA LEU A 40 14.65 16.34 2.76
C LEU A 40 13.78 17.50 2.26
N PRO A 41 13.32 17.47 0.99
CA PRO A 41 12.58 18.57 0.37
C PRO A 41 11.09 18.66 0.80
N SER A 42 10.64 17.89 1.79
CA SER A 42 9.25 17.86 2.27
C SER A 42 9.12 18.54 3.65
N PRO A 43 9.02 19.89 3.71
CA PRO A 43 8.77 20.58 4.97
C PRO A 43 7.35 20.31 5.48
N PHE A 44 7.12 20.59 6.75
CA PHE A 44 5.78 20.66 7.34
C PHE A 44 5.74 21.73 8.44
N TYR A 45 4.56 22.27 8.72
CA TYR A 45 4.36 23.21 9.83
C TYR A 45 3.92 22.48 11.09
N ILE A 46 4.31 23.01 12.26
CA ILE A 46 3.82 22.54 13.55
C ILE A 46 3.01 23.64 14.24
N GLN A 47 1.81 23.28 14.68
CA GLN A 47 1.12 23.97 15.76
C GLN A 47 1.39 23.21 17.07
N LEU A 48 2.12 23.82 17.98
CA LEU A 48 2.46 23.25 19.28
C LEU A 48 1.44 23.69 20.34
N LYS A 49 0.89 22.73 21.06
CA LYS A 49 0.11 22.95 22.28
C LYS A 49 0.76 22.21 23.43
N ALA A 50 0.65 22.72 24.65
CA ALA A 50 1.21 22.09 25.84
C ALA A 50 0.14 21.94 26.92
N SER A 51 0.18 20.81 27.64
CA SER A 51 -0.65 20.55 28.81
C SER A 51 0.20 20.01 29.95
N GLU A 52 -0.19 20.26 31.19
CA GLU A 52 0.45 19.70 32.40
C GLU A 52 0.10 18.22 32.62
N GLY A 53 -0.80 17.65 31.81
CA GLY A 53 -1.23 16.25 31.87
C GLY A 53 -2.59 16.07 31.20
N PHE A 54 -3.02 14.82 31.06
CA PHE A 54 -4.32 14.46 30.49
C PHE A 54 -5.06 13.48 31.40
N ASP A 55 -6.34 13.76 31.65
CA ASP A 55 -7.21 12.91 32.46
C ASP A 55 -7.59 11.61 31.72
N ASP A 56 -7.66 11.67 30.38
CA ASP A 56 -7.95 10.53 29.51
C ASP A 56 -6.66 9.76 29.17
N SER A 57 -6.67 8.45 29.43
CA SER A 57 -5.51 7.58 29.22
C SER A 57 -5.27 7.20 27.76
N GLU A 58 -6.24 7.38 26.88
CA GLU A 58 -6.19 6.91 25.49
C GLU A 58 -6.14 8.06 24.47
N ALA A 59 -6.71 9.21 24.81
CA ALA A 59 -6.87 10.32 23.87
C ALA A 59 -6.45 11.68 24.44
N VAL A 60 -6.08 12.59 23.54
CA VAL A 60 -5.94 14.02 23.82
C VAL A 60 -6.90 14.80 22.95
N TRP A 61 -7.59 15.76 23.56
CA TRP A 61 -8.56 16.61 22.88
C TRP A 61 -8.11 18.06 22.89
N HIS A 62 -8.24 18.74 21.76
CA HIS A 62 -7.98 20.18 21.67
C HIS A 62 -9.06 20.89 20.86
N ASP A 63 -9.57 22.02 21.39
CA ASP A 63 -10.58 22.83 20.72
C ASP A 63 -9.89 23.89 19.84
N PHE A 64 -10.24 23.94 18.57
CA PHE A 64 -9.80 24.95 17.61
C PHE A 64 -10.96 25.81 17.14
N GLU A 65 -10.68 27.07 16.82
CA GLU A 65 -11.58 27.88 16.00
C GLU A 65 -11.67 27.27 14.59
N THR A 66 -12.89 27.15 14.08
CA THR A 66 -13.12 26.57 12.76
C THR A 66 -12.47 27.40 11.66
N ASP A 67 -12.41 28.72 11.83
CA ASP A 67 -11.76 29.62 10.87
C ASP A 67 -10.26 29.32 10.74
N PHE A 68 -9.55 29.03 11.83
CA PHE A 68 -8.14 28.61 11.78
C PHE A 68 -7.98 27.29 10.99
N LEU A 69 -8.86 26.31 11.22
CA LEU A 69 -8.80 25.04 10.48
C LEU A 69 -9.08 25.26 8.98
N VAL A 70 -10.05 26.10 8.63
CA VAL A 70 -10.49 26.30 7.24
C VAL A 70 -9.57 27.25 6.48
N GLU A 71 -9.18 28.38 7.06
CA GLU A 71 -8.44 29.45 6.39
C GLU A 71 -6.92 29.23 6.46
N ASP A 72 -6.38 28.73 7.58
CA ASP A 72 -4.94 28.54 7.74
C ASP A 72 -4.52 27.10 7.41
N CYS A 73 -5.16 26.11 8.05
CA CYS A 73 -4.71 24.72 7.90
C CYS A 73 -5.07 24.11 6.53
N LEU A 74 -6.34 24.20 6.12
CA LEU A 74 -6.81 23.59 4.88
C LEU A 74 -6.34 24.30 3.61
N GLN A 75 -5.96 25.58 3.70
CA GLN A 75 -5.41 26.35 2.57
C GLN A 75 -3.88 26.26 2.48
N ALA A 76 -3.20 25.78 3.53
CA ALA A 76 -1.76 25.64 3.52
C ALA A 76 -1.31 24.70 2.39
N SER A 77 -0.29 25.12 1.64
CA SER A 77 0.35 24.31 0.59
C SER A 77 1.30 23.25 1.13
N VAL A 78 1.44 23.18 2.45
CA VAL A 78 2.38 22.35 3.18
C VAL A 78 1.61 21.68 4.33
N PRO A 79 1.86 20.40 4.66
CA PRO A 79 1.19 19.73 5.76
C PRO A 79 1.36 20.48 7.08
N VAL A 80 0.30 20.55 7.88
CA VAL A 80 0.26 21.16 9.21
C VAL A 80 0.02 20.06 10.23
N VAL A 81 0.93 19.94 11.19
CA VAL A 81 0.90 18.93 12.24
C VAL A 81 0.57 19.60 13.57
N LEU A 82 -0.50 19.17 14.21
CA LEU A 82 -0.72 19.48 15.61
C LEU A 82 0.20 18.60 16.44
N VAL A 83 1.03 19.21 17.28
CA VAL A 83 1.83 18.51 18.29
C VAL A 83 1.35 18.93 19.66
N ILE A 84 1.02 17.96 20.51
CA ILE A 84 0.61 18.21 21.89
C ILE A 84 1.66 17.64 22.83
N CYS A 85 2.25 18.51 23.64
CA CYS A 85 3.26 18.16 24.65
C CYS A 85 2.60 17.87 26.00
N ASP A 86 2.73 16.64 26.49
CA ASP A 86 2.43 16.25 27.87
C ASP A 86 3.66 16.55 28.75
N ARG A 87 3.60 17.65 29.51
CA ARG A 87 4.72 18.05 30.35
C ARG A 87 4.97 17.10 31.52
N SER A 88 3.94 16.39 31.99
CA SER A 88 4.09 15.44 33.11
C SER A 88 4.85 14.18 32.71
N ARG A 89 4.73 13.78 31.45
CA ARG A 89 5.37 12.58 30.89
C ARG A 89 6.55 12.87 29.98
N GLU A 90 6.78 14.13 29.63
CA GLU A 90 7.75 14.56 28.62
C GLU A 90 7.51 13.89 27.24
N GLU A 91 6.24 13.65 26.91
CA GLU A 91 5.80 12.97 25.69
C GLU A 91 5.18 13.96 24.70
N LEU A 92 5.30 13.64 23.40
CA LEU A 92 4.70 14.41 22.32
C LEU A 92 3.68 13.52 21.59
N TYR A 93 2.45 13.97 21.47
CA TYR A 93 1.41 13.35 20.65
C TYR A 93 1.14 14.20 19.41
N TRP A 94 0.65 13.60 18.34
CA TRP A 94 0.55 14.33 17.07
C TRP A 94 -0.60 13.86 16.18
N THR A 95 -1.07 14.77 15.33
CA THR A 95 -1.97 14.47 14.21
C THR A 95 -1.75 15.46 13.07
N VAL A 96 -1.95 15.02 11.83
CA VAL A 96 -1.90 15.92 10.66
C VAL A 96 -3.27 16.58 10.50
N LEU A 97 -3.36 17.89 10.75
CA LEU A 97 -4.62 18.62 10.82
C LEU A 97 -5.42 18.54 9.53
N GLN A 98 -4.79 18.67 8.36
CA GLN A 98 -5.54 18.57 7.10
C GLN A 98 -6.14 17.17 6.89
N ARG A 99 -5.38 16.11 7.20
CA ARG A 99 -5.92 14.74 7.12
C ARG A 99 -7.07 14.56 8.09
N TYR A 100 -6.94 15.01 9.33
CA TYR A 100 -8.03 14.96 10.30
C TYR A 100 -9.29 15.67 9.78
N CYS A 101 -9.13 16.87 9.22
CA CYS A 101 -10.25 17.60 8.62
C CYS A 101 -10.89 16.84 7.46
N TRP A 102 -10.12 16.19 6.58
CA TRP A 102 -10.65 15.49 5.41
C TRP A 102 -11.21 14.11 5.70
N ASP A 103 -10.56 13.36 6.58
CA ASP A 103 -10.83 11.95 6.82
C ASP A 103 -11.84 11.77 7.95
N ILE A 104 -11.84 12.66 8.94
CA ILE A 104 -12.73 12.59 10.10
C ILE A 104 -13.84 13.65 9.99
N LEU A 105 -13.48 14.93 9.92
CA LEU A 105 -14.50 15.98 10.01
C LEU A 105 -15.39 16.07 8.75
N ASP A 106 -14.82 16.02 7.55
CA ASP A 106 -15.58 16.06 6.30
C ASP A 106 -16.41 14.77 6.10
N ALA A 107 -15.98 13.62 6.65
CA ALA A 107 -16.68 12.34 6.54
C ALA A 107 -17.85 12.21 7.55
N ASP A 108 -17.60 12.52 8.83
CA ASP A 108 -18.54 12.26 9.92
C ASP A 108 -19.47 13.45 10.21
N HIS A 109 -19.02 14.67 9.88
CA HIS A 109 -19.66 15.90 10.35
C HIS A 109 -19.66 17.00 9.27
N GLY A 110 -20.26 16.77 8.10
CA GLY A 110 -20.19 17.70 6.95
C GLY A 110 -20.62 19.16 7.19
N ASP A 111 -21.28 19.49 8.31
CA ASP A 111 -21.60 20.87 8.71
C ASP A 111 -20.59 21.50 9.68
N TRP A 112 -19.48 20.82 9.99
CA TRP A 112 -18.48 21.26 10.96
C TRP A 112 -17.92 22.64 10.65
N ARG A 113 -17.82 22.98 9.37
CA ARG A 113 -17.34 24.26 8.86
C ARG A 113 -18.26 25.45 9.19
N LYS A 114 -19.49 25.19 9.64
CA LYS A 114 -20.46 26.23 10.07
C LYS A 114 -20.42 26.49 11.57
N GLN A 115 -19.67 25.69 12.32
CA GLN A 115 -19.56 25.81 13.78
C GLN A 115 -18.43 26.78 14.11
N GLU A 116 -18.51 27.48 15.24
CA GLU A 116 -17.47 28.42 15.67
C GLU A 116 -16.19 27.69 16.08
N THR A 117 -16.33 26.53 16.73
CA THR A 117 -15.21 25.73 17.21
C THR A 117 -15.38 24.25 16.89
N LYS A 118 -14.24 23.54 16.81
CA LYS A 118 -14.17 22.10 16.64
C LYS A 118 -13.15 21.47 17.56
N ARG A 119 -13.57 20.39 18.19
CA ARG A 119 -12.73 19.54 19.03
C ARG A 119 -12.00 18.51 18.15
N ILE A 120 -10.69 18.52 18.20
CA ILE A 120 -9.79 17.60 17.49
C ILE A 120 -9.32 16.52 18.45
N HIS A 121 -9.43 15.27 18.01
CA HIS A 121 -8.94 14.08 18.69
C HIS A 121 -7.50 13.77 18.26
N VAL A 122 -6.65 13.42 19.21
CA VAL A 122 -5.28 12.96 18.99
C VAL A 122 -5.08 11.68 19.78
N ASP A 123 -4.75 10.59 19.09
CA ASP A 123 -4.40 9.31 19.73
C ASP A 123 -3.15 9.46 20.60
N ARG A 124 -3.12 8.83 21.77
CA ARG A 124 -1.94 8.83 22.65
C ARG A 124 -0.86 7.85 22.19
N GLU A 125 -0.44 7.97 20.94
CA GLU A 125 0.73 7.31 20.39
C GLU A 125 1.93 8.27 20.45
N PRO A 126 2.84 8.12 21.43
CA PRO A 126 3.90 9.09 21.62
C PRO A 126 4.91 9.05 20.47
N LEU A 127 5.34 10.23 20.03
CA LEU A 127 6.47 10.41 19.14
C LEU A 127 7.76 10.14 19.95
N ALA A 128 8.07 8.87 20.20
CA ALA A 128 9.14 8.44 21.09
C ALA A 128 10.35 7.82 20.38
N ASP A 129 10.15 7.18 19.23
CA ASP A 129 11.17 6.36 18.58
C ASP A 129 11.23 6.54 17.04
N ALA A 130 12.09 5.74 16.40
CA ALA A 130 12.28 5.72 14.95
C ALA A 130 11.01 5.32 14.18
N ILE A 131 10.23 4.40 14.74
CA ILE A 131 9.03 3.84 14.11
C ILE A 131 7.95 4.92 14.10
N ALA A 132 7.74 5.59 15.23
CA ALA A 132 6.80 6.71 15.35
C ALA A 132 7.18 7.88 14.42
N LEU A 133 8.47 8.21 14.31
CA LEU A 133 8.96 9.23 13.36
C LEU A 133 8.77 8.81 11.90
N SER A 134 8.93 7.52 11.59
CA SER A 134 8.64 6.97 10.25
C SER A 134 7.15 7.06 9.93
N LYS A 135 6.28 6.71 10.88
CA LYS A 135 4.82 6.87 10.76
C LYS A 135 4.43 8.32 10.48
N LEU A 136 4.94 9.27 11.27
CA LEU A 136 4.73 10.70 11.04
C LEU A 136 5.19 11.14 9.63
N ARG A 137 6.35 10.67 9.16
CA ARG A 137 6.82 10.97 7.80
C ARG A 137 5.90 10.43 6.72
N GLY A 138 5.43 9.19 6.85
CA GLY A 138 4.46 8.61 5.92
C GLY A 138 3.17 9.42 5.87
N GLU A 139 2.66 9.83 7.04
CA GLU A 139 1.46 10.66 7.15
C GLU A 139 1.63 12.06 6.53
N ILE A 140 2.81 12.68 6.71
CA ILE A 140 3.17 13.96 6.06
C ILE A 140 3.23 13.80 4.53
N ARG A 141 3.87 12.75 4.02
CA ARG A 141 3.97 12.46 2.58
C ARG A 141 2.59 12.24 1.96
N ALA A 142 1.74 11.46 2.62
CA ALA A 142 0.37 11.23 2.17
C ALA A 142 -0.44 12.55 2.12
N ALA A 143 -0.29 13.41 3.14
CA ALA A 143 -0.92 14.72 3.16
C ALA A 143 -0.39 15.63 2.05
N GLU A 144 0.93 15.71 1.85
CA GLU A 144 1.57 16.49 0.78
C GLU A 144 1.08 16.06 -0.60
N HIS A 145 1.02 14.76 -0.86
CA HIS A 145 0.51 14.19 -2.10
C HIS A 145 -0.96 14.59 -2.35
N ARG A 146 -1.79 14.57 -1.31
CA ARG A 146 -3.20 14.97 -1.39
C ARG A 146 -3.38 16.48 -1.60
N ILE A 147 -2.58 17.32 -0.93
CA ILE A 147 -2.55 18.78 -1.15
C ILE A 147 -2.21 19.07 -2.61
N SER A 148 -1.11 18.50 -3.10
CA SER A 148 -0.65 18.68 -4.48
C SER A 148 -1.71 18.23 -5.51
N THR A 149 -2.33 17.07 -5.29
CA THR A 149 -3.42 16.57 -6.14
C THR A 149 -4.59 17.56 -6.18
N ARG A 150 -5.06 18.03 -5.02
CA ARG A 150 -6.17 18.99 -4.94
C ARG A 150 -5.85 20.35 -5.56
N GLN A 151 -4.64 20.85 -5.39
CA GLN A 151 -4.18 22.09 -6.02
C GLN A 151 -4.12 21.96 -7.54
N ARG A 152 -3.66 20.81 -8.04
CA ARG A 152 -3.62 20.50 -9.47
C ARG A 152 -5.03 20.45 -10.07
N VAL A 153 -5.96 19.74 -9.42
CA VAL A 153 -7.37 19.68 -9.86
C VAL A 153 -8.02 21.06 -9.84
N ALA A 154 -7.80 21.83 -8.77
CA ALA A 154 -8.33 23.20 -8.69
C ALA A 154 -7.77 24.07 -9.82
N SER A 155 -6.48 23.94 -10.14
CA SER A 155 -5.83 24.68 -11.21
C SER A 155 -6.34 24.27 -12.61
N ALA A 156 -6.56 22.97 -12.83
CA ALA A 156 -7.14 22.45 -14.08
C ALA A 156 -8.58 22.96 -14.30
N ARG A 157 -9.39 23.05 -13.24
CA ARG A 157 -10.78 23.53 -13.31
C ARG A 157 -10.92 25.05 -13.40
N ARG A 158 -9.91 25.83 -12.98
CA ARG A 158 -9.92 27.30 -12.97
C ARG A 158 -9.70 27.98 -14.35
N GLY A 159 -9.75 27.26 -15.47
CA GLY A 159 -9.54 27.83 -16.81
C GLY A 159 -10.31 29.15 -17.01
N THR A 160 -9.58 30.26 -17.21
CA THR A 160 -10.03 31.67 -17.40
C THR A 160 -10.62 32.40 -16.18
N LEU A 161 -9.75 33.14 -15.46
CA LEU A 161 -10.01 34.37 -14.68
C LEU A 161 -11.44 34.56 -14.16
N HIS A 162 -11.85 33.97 -13.03
CA HIS A 162 -13.00 34.52 -12.28
C HIS A 162 -13.07 34.24 -10.78
N HIS A 163 -12.05 33.65 -10.15
CA HIS A 163 -12.06 33.46 -8.68
C HIS A 163 -10.86 34.19 -8.04
N PRO A 164 -11.10 35.09 -7.05
CA PRO A 164 -10.04 35.84 -6.40
C PRO A 164 -9.07 34.93 -5.65
N VAL A 165 -7.89 35.47 -5.36
CA VAL A 165 -6.69 34.81 -4.83
C VAL A 165 -6.90 34.32 -3.38
N ARG A 166 -7.70 33.28 -3.20
CA ARG A 166 -7.57 32.32 -2.09
C ARG A 166 -7.22 30.97 -2.71
N MET A 167 -6.28 30.23 -2.10
CA MET A 167 -5.76 28.97 -2.64
C MET A 167 -6.76 27.83 -2.44
N ASP A 168 -7.98 27.98 -2.98
CA ASP A 168 -9.03 26.98 -2.85
C ASP A 168 -8.56 25.63 -3.43
N VAL A 169 -8.09 24.75 -2.55
CA VAL A 169 -7.79 23.37 -2.89
C VAL A 169 -9.10 22.67 -3.27
N ALA A 170 -9.07 21.84 -4.31
CA ALA A 170 -10.26 21.13 -4.77
C ALA A 170 -10.89 20.30 -3.64
N SER A 171 -12.22 20.21 -3.62
CA SER A 171 -12.91 19.31 -2.70
C SER A 171 -12.66 17.85 -3.07
N ALA A 172 -12.96 16.91 -2.16
CA ALA A 172 -12.85 15.49 -2.47
C ALA A 172 -13.77 15.06 -3.63
N SER A 173 -14.98 15.61 -3.67
CA SER A 173 -15.91 15.42 -4.78
C SER A 173 -15.36 15.95 -6.10
N ASP A 174 -14.67 17.10 -6.10
CA ASP A 174 -14.08 17.65 -7.31
C ASP A 174 -12.94 16.77 -7.84
N VAL A 175 -12.10 16.24 -6.93
CA VAL A 175 -11.03 15.31 -7.31
C VAL A 175 -11.61 14.04 -7.91
N ARG A 176 -12.62 13.44 -7.28
CA ARG A 176 -13.28 12.22 -7.81
C ARG A 176 -13.95 12.46 -9.16
N ALA A 177 -14.65 13.58 -9.31
CA ALA A 177 -15.28 13.95 -10.59
C ALA A 177 -14.22 14.16 -11.68
N TYR A 178 -13.11 14.84 -11.38
CA TYR A 178 -12.01 15.01 -12.33
C TYR A 178 -11.32 13.69 -12.68
N LYS A 179 -11.16 12.76 -11.71
CA LYS A 179 -10.67 11.40 -11.99
C LYS A 179 -11.59 10.67 -12.97
N GLN A 180 -12.91 10.76 -12.78
CA GLN A 180 -13.88 10.17 -13.72
C GLN A 180 -13.76 10.76 -15.12
N GLU A 181 -13.68 12.09 -15.25
CA GLU A 181 -13.48 12.76 -16.54
C GLU A 181 -12.21 12.26 -17.26
N LEU A 182 -11.11 12.06 -16.51
CA LEU A 182 -9.87 11.52 -17.08
C LEU A 182 -9.98 10.06 -17.53
N VAL A 183 -10.77 9.24 -16.83
CA VAL A 183 -11.06 7.86 -17.21
C VAL A 183 -11.90 7.84 -18.49
N ASP A 184 -12.98 8.61 -18.55
CA ASP A 184 -13.85 8.70 -19.72
C ASP A 184 -13.06 9.17 -20.95
N ASP A 185 -12.21 10.18 -20.79
CA ASP A 185 -11.25 10.63 -21.81
C ASP A 185 -10.31 9.50 -22.27
N ALA A 186 -9.81 8.71 -21.34
CA ALA A 186 -8.89 7.63 -21.66
C ALA A 186 -9.58 6.50 -22.43
N VAL A 187 -10.82 6.15 -22.09
CA VAL A 187 -11.64 5.20 -22.85
C VAL A 187 -11.86 5.69 -24.27
N ASN A 188 -12.25 6.96 -24.44
CA ASN A 188 -12.41 7.56 -25.76
C ASN A 188 -11.11 7.54 -26.60
N LEU A 189 -9.96 7.77 -25.94
CA LEU A 189 -8.64 7.66 -26.60
C LEU A 189 -8.31 6.21 -26.98
N ALA A 190 -8.65 5.24 -26.14
CA ALA A 190 -8.46 3.82 -26.42
C ALA A 190 -9.27 3.38 -27.65
N ASP A 191 -10.55 3.76 -27.71
CA ASP A 191 -11.46 3.48 -28.82
C ASP A 191 -11.01 4.13 -30.14
N ALA A 192 -10.40 5.32 -30.06
CA ALA A 192 -9.79 5.99 -31.19
C ALA A 192 -8.44 5.38 -31.64
N GLY A 193 -7.97 4.31 -30.99
CA GLY A 193 -6.70 3.65 -31.27
C GLY A 193 -5.48 4.33 -30.65
N HIS A 194 -5.65 5.37 -29.83
CA HIS A 194 -4.58 6.09 -29.13
C HIS A 194 -4.22 5.42 -27.79
N ARG A 195 -4.01 4.09 -27.80
CA ARG A 195 -3.76 3.24 -26.62
C ARG A 195 -2.67 3.76 -25.68
N GLY A 196 -1.56 4.28 -26.23
CA GLY A 196 -0.46 4.83 -25.43
C GLY A 196 -0.84 6.09 -24.65
N GLN A 197 -1.72 6.94 -25.19
CA GLN A 197 -2.21 8.14 -24.50
C GLN A 197 -3.23 7.77 -23.43
N ALA A 198 -4.15 6.84 -23.76
CA ALA A 198 -5.11 6.28 -22.82
C ALA A 198 -4.41 5.71 -21.58
N ARG A 199 -3.40 4.85 -21.78
CA ARG A 199 -2.59 4.28 -20.70
C ARG A 199 -1.96 5.33 -19.79
N ARG A 200 -1.42 6.43 -20.35
CA ARG A 200 -0.82 7.51 -19.54
C ARG A 200 -1.85 8.22 -18.67
N LYS A 201 -3.04 8.52 -19.21
CA LYS A 201 -4.13 9.13 -18.45
C LYS A 201 -4.63 8.21 -17.33
N LEU A 202 -4.77 6.91 -17.60
CA LEU A 202 -5.23 5.96 -16.57
C LEU A 202 -4.19 5.79 -15.45
N VAL A 203 -2.89 5.71 -15.80
CA VAL A 203 -1.81 5.70 -14.78
C VAL A 203 -1.84 6.98 -13.95
N GLU A 204 -2.08 8.14 -14.57
CA GLU A 204 -2.25 9.39 -13.85
C GLU A 204 -3.41 9.33 -12.85
N VAL A 205 -4.55 8.75 -13.22
CA VAL A 205 -5.69 8.54 -12.30
C VAL A 205 -5.32 7.65 -11.13
N CYS A 206 -4.62 6.53 -11.37
CA CYS A 206 -4.15 5.62 -10.31
C CYS A 206 -3.15 6.28 -9.36
N GLN A 207 -2.39 7.27 -9.84
CA GLN A 207 -1.41 8.03 -9.04
C GLN A 207 -2.01 9.24 -8.34
N MET A 208 -3.28 9.57 -8.55
CA MET A 208 -3.94 10.66 -7.86
C MET A 208 -4.44 10.24 -6.50
N ALA A 209 -4.17 11.08 -5.49
CA ALA A 209 -4.78 10.94 -4.18
C ALA A 209 -6.32 10.83 -4.26
N GLU A 210 -6.89 10.29 -3.19
CA GLU A 210 -8.33 10.07 -3.03
C GLU A 210 -8.88 8.99 -3.96
N ASP A 211 -8.69 7.76 -3.52
CA ASP A 211 -9.25 6.60 -4.19
C ASP A 211 -10.78 6.61 -4.18
N GLY A 212 -11.35 5.78 -5.04
CA GLY A 212 -12.78 5.67 -5.28
C GLY A 212 -13.06 4.93 -6.58
N VAL A 213 -14.33 4.87 -6.97
CA VAL A 213 -14.81 4.11 -8.14
C VAL A 213 -14.03 4.41 -9.43
N ALA A 214 -13.73 5.68 -9.72
CA ALA A 214 -12.93 6.05 -10.90
C ALA A 214 -11.51 5.44 -10.89
N THR A 215 -10.92 5.21 -9.71
CA THR A 215 -9.61 4.57 -9.58
C THR A 215 -9.70 3.07 -9.87
N VAL A 216 -10.76 2.44 -9.37
CA VAL A 216 -11.07 1.02 -9.64
C VAL A 216 -11.26 0.83 -11.14
N GLU A 217 -12.07 1.68 -11.76
CA GLU A 217 -12.29 1.65 -13.21
C GLU A 217 -11.00 1.91 -13.99
N ALA A 218 -10.13 2.82 -13.52
CA ALA A 218 -8.83 3.05 -14.15
C ALA A 218 -7.95 1.79 -14.13
N TYR A 219 -7.94 1.03 -13.02
CA TYR A 219 -7.23 -0.26 -12.95
C TYR A 219 -7.82 -1.27 -13.94
N ARG A 220 -9.15 -1.40 -14.01
CA ARG A 220 -9.82 -2.30 -14.96
C ARG A 220 -9.40 -1.97 -16.40
N GLN A 221 -9.51 -0.71 -16.80
CA GLN A 221 -9.11 -0.24 -18.13
C GLN A 221 -7.62 -0.46 -18.42
N LEU A 222 -6.74 -0.28 -17.41
CA LEU A 222 -5.31 -0.54 -17.57
C LEU A 222 -5.00 -2.02 -17.84
N LEU A 223 -5.75 -2.93 -17.22
CA LEU A 223 -5.59 -4.36 -17.44
C LEU A 223 -6.04 -4.76 -18.85
N GLU A 224 -7.18 -4.23 -19.30
CA GLU A 224 -7.72 -4.46 -20.65
C GLU A 224 -6.79 -3.93 -21.75
N LEU A 225 -6.15 -2.78 -21.53
CA LEU A 225 -5.25 -2.15 -22.50
C LEU A 225 -3.86 -2.81 -22.60
N ARG A 226 -3.52 -3.74 -21.69
CA ARG A 226 -2.23 -4.40 -21.67
C ARG A 226 -2.37 -5.81 -22.22
N GLU A 227 -1.61 -6.16 -23.24
CA GLU A 227 -1.47 -7.55 -23.69
C GLU A 227 -0.22 -8.14 -23.01
N ILE A 228 -0.31 -9.38 -22.54
CA ILE A 228 0.83 -10.04 -21.88
C ILE A 228 1.82 -10.49 -22.95
N GLU A 229 2.75 -9.61 -23.28
CA GLU A 229 3.83 -9.86 -24.26
C GLU A 229 5.13 -10.30 -23.57
N ASP A 230 5.32 -9.87 -22.32
CA ASP A 230 6.52 -10.14 -21.52
C ASP A 230 6.21 -10.17 -20.01
N LEU A 231 7.22 -10.59 -19.24
CA LEU A 231 7.16 -10.70 -17.77
C LEU A 231 6.88 -9.36 -17.07
N PRO A 232 7.52 -8.22 -17.42
CA PRO A 232 7.17 -6.91 -16.86
C PRO A 232 5.68 -6.58 -16.97
N VAL A 233 5.06 -6.87 -18.12
CA VAL A 233 3.63 -6.63 -18.30
C VAL A 233 2.79 -7.59 -17.45
N ALA A 234 3.16 -8.88 -17.38
CA ALA A 234 2.48 -9.85 -16.54
C ALA A 234 2.50 -9.43 -15.05
N PHE A 235 3.67 -9.05 -14.52
CA PHE A 235 3.80 -8.58 -13.15
C PHE A 235 3.00 -7.29 -12.88
N ALA A 236 3.01 -6.36 -13.82
CA ALA A 236 2.20 -5.16 -13.71
C ALA A 236 0.70 -5.47 -13.69
N LYS A 237 0.25 -6.49 -14.43
CA LYS A 237 -1.16 -6.95 -14.41
C LYS A 237 -1.53 -7.57 -13.07
N VAL A 238 -0.70 -8.47 -12.53
CA VAL A 238 -0.90 -9.04 -11.18
C VAL A 238 -1.08 -7.94 -10.15
N ARG A 239 -0.20 -6.91 -10.19
CA ARG A 239 -0.28 -5.74 -9.30
C ARG A 239 -1.62 -5.02 -9.41
N PHE A 240 -1.95 -4.58 -10.63
CA PHE A 240 -3.16 -3.78 -10.86
C PHE A 240 -4.45 -4.55 -10.61
N ALA A 241 -4.47 -5.85 -10.88
CA ALA A 241 -5.61 -6.70 -10.58
C ALA A 241 -5.83 -6.83 -9.07
N ARG A 242 -4.77 -7.06 -8.30
CA ARG A 242 -4.86 -7.18 -6.84
C ARG A 242 -5.24 -5.86 -6.17
N GLU A 243 -4.60 -4.75 -6.56
CA GLU A 243 -4.93 -3.41 -6.05
C GLU A 243 -6.35 -3.00 -6.44
N GLY A 244 -6.73 -3.23 -7.69
CA GLY A 244 -8.07 -2.99 -8.20
C GLY A 244 -9.14 -3.76 -7.42
N ALA A 245 -8.91 -5.06 -7.17
CA ALA A 245 -9.82 -5.90 -6.39
C ALA A 245 -9.95 -5.44 -4.92
N ASN A 246 -8.84 -5.05 -4.28
CA ASN A 246 -8.88 -4.52 -2.92
C ASN A 246 -9.67 -3.22 -2.84
N LEU A 247 -9.46 -2.30 -3.78
CA LEU A 247 -10.21 -1.04 -3.85
C LEU A 247 -11.68 -1.27 -4.21
N ALA A 248 -11.97 -2.20 -5.12
CA ALA A 248 -13.34 -2.61 -5.46
C ALA A 248 -14.09 -3.10 -4.22
N LYS A 249 -13.48 -3.98 -3.40
CA LYS A 249 -14.03 -4.41 -2.10
C LYS A 249 -14.21 -3.22 -1.15
N GLN A 250 -13.21 -2.34 -1.04
CA GLN A 250 -13.26 -1.17 -0.15
C GLN A 250 -14.40 -0.20 -0.48
N TYR A 251 -14.71 -0.03 -1.76
CA TYR A 251 -15.71 0.93 -2.26
C TYR A 251 -17.05 0.28 -2.66
N ASP A 252 -17.28 -0.98 -2.27
CA ASP A 252 -18.50 -1.74 -2.57
C ASP A 252 -18.86 -1.73 -4.08
N HIS A 253 -17.83 -1.92 -4.91
CA HIS A 253 -17.94 -1.93 -6.36
C HIS A 253 -17.63 -3.32 -6.90
N GLU A 254 -18.64 -4.21 -6.91
CA GLU A 254 -18.48 -5.62 -7.24
C GLU A 254 -18.31 -5.90 -8.74
N ASP A 255 -18.89 -5.06 -9.61
CA ASP A 255 -18.89 -5.25 -11.07
C ASP A 255 -17.51 -5.63 -11.69
N PRO A 256 -16.38 -4.99 -11.33
CA PRO A 256 -15.07 -5.32 -11.91
C PRO A 256 -14.36 -6.52 -11.26
N MET A 257 -14.90 -7.12 -10.19
CA MET A 257 -14.20 -8.17 -9.42
C MET A 257 -13.86 -9.41 -10.25
N GLU A 258 -14.78 -9.87 -11.10
CA GLU A 258 -14.54 -11.01 -11.97
C GLU A 258 -13.43 -10.72 -12.99
N ALA A 259 -13.45 -9.52 -13.59
CA ALA A 259 -12.41 -9.08 -14.51
C ALA A 259 -11.04 -8.98 -13.82
N PHE A 260 -10.97 -8.51 -12.58
CA PHE A 260 -9.71 -8.51 -11.83
C PHE A 260 -9.18 -9.91 -11.57
N ARG A 261 -10.06 -10.85 -11.18
CA ARG A 261 -9.68 -12.25 -10.95
C ARG A 261 -9.13 -12.89 -12.24
N GLU A 262 -9.85 -12.77 -13.35
CA GLU A 262 -9.44 -13.34 -14.64
C GLU A 262 -8.07 -12.78 -15.09
N GLN A 263 -7.88 -11.46 -14.99
CA GLN A 263 -6.62 -10.82 -15.38
C GLN A 263 -5.46 -11.17 -14.46
N TYR A 264 -5.73 -11.38 -13.17
CA TYR A 264 -4.75 -11.90 -12.22
C TYR A 264 -4.31 -13.31 -12.61
N GLU A 265 -5.26 -14.23 -12.75
CA GLU A 265 -5.00 -15.64 -13.05
C GLU A 265 -4.24 -15.79 -14.36
N THR A 266 -4.69 -15.12 -15.42
CA THR A 266 -4.02 -15.15 -16.73
C THR A 266 -2.58 -14.63 -16.66
N ALA A 267 -2.34 -13.56 -15.91
CA ALA A 267 -1.00 -12.99 -15.75
C ALA A 267 -0.10 -13.88 -14.88
N TRP A 268 -0.68 -14.51 -13.87
CA TRP A 268 0.01 -15.42 -12.97
C TRP A 268 0.40 -16.72 -13.68
N GLU A 269 -0.49 -17.33 -14.44
CA GLU A 269 -0.18 -18.49 -15.30
C GLU A 269 1.00 -18.21 -16.23
N TYR A 270 1.06 -17.02 -16.83
CA TYR A 270 2.20 -16.62 -17.66
C TYR A 270 3.51 -16.52 -16.85
N ILE A 271 3.46 -16.00 -15.62
CA ILE A 271 4.62 -15.93 -14.72
C ILE A 271 5.07 -17.33 -14.31
N GLU A 272 4.14 -18.21 -13.94
CA GLU A 272 4.42 -19.62 -13.62
C GLU A 272 5.10 -20.31 -14.82
N GLU A 273 4.56 -20.17 -16.03
CA GLU A 273 5.08 -20.82 -17.22
C GLU A 273 6.47 -20.27 -17.64
N LYS A 274 6.68 -18.95 -17.56
CA LYS A 274 7.85 -18.28 -18.13
C LYS A 274 8.93 -17.92 -17.12
N PHE A 275 8.59 -17.78 -15.84
CA PHE A 275 9.51 -17.27 -14.81
C PHE A 275 9.82 -18.28 -13.72
N ILE A 276 8.83 -19.00 -13.19
CA ILE A 276 9.08 -20.00 -12.15
C ILE A 276 9.88 -21.18 -12.75
N GLY A 277 10.90 -21.61 -12.02
CA GLY A 277 11.85 -22.63 -12.47
C GLY A 277 12.93 -22.10 -13.43
N SER A 278 12.89 -20.83 -13.84
CA SER A 278 13.90 -20.22 -14.70
C SER A 278 15.18 -19.87 -13.94
N LYS A 279 16.29 -19.79 -14.66
CA LYS A 279 17.61 -19.43 -14.10
C LYS A 279 17.95 -17.97 -14.38
N TYR A 280 18.58 -17.35 -13.39
CA TYR A 280 19.18 -16.03 -13.48
C TYR A 280 20.61 -16.04 -12.90
N LEU A 281 21.37 -14.99 -13.17
CA LEU A 281 22.65 -14.74 -12.52
C LEU A 281 22.41 -13.78 -11.36
N GLY A 282 22.71 -14.21 -10.14
CA GLY A 282 22.60 -13.34 -8.98
C GLY A 282 23.69 -12.25 -8.99
N PRO A 283 23.62 -11.27 -8.07
CA PRO A 283 24.63 -10.22 -7.90
C PRO A 283 26.06 -10.75 -7.70
N SER A 284 26.19 -11.95 -7.11
CA SER A 284 27.46 -12.66 -6.93
C SER A 284 28.00 -13.33 -8.19
N GLY A 285 27.27 -13.27 -9.32
CA GLY A 285 27.59 -13.95 -10.57
C GLY A 285 27.31 -15.46 -10.57
N LEU A 286 26.73 -15.99 -9.49
CA LEU A 286 26.33 -17.40 -9.41
C LEU A 286 24.96 -17.62 -10.05
N PRO A 287 24.76 -18.75 -10.76
CA PRO A 287 23.46 -19.13 -11.26
C PRO A 287 22.53 -19.47 -10.10
N VAL A 288 21.30 -19.01 -10.23
CA VAL A 288 20.22 -19.12 -9.26
C VAL A 288 18.95 -19.47 -10.00
N ARG A 289 18.11 -20.32 -9.40
CA ARG A 289 16.84 -20.77 -9.98
C ARG A 289 15.70 -20.16 -9.20
N VAL A 290 14.76 -19.50 -9.86
CA VAL A 290 13.54 -19.01 -9.22
C VAL A 290 12.67 -20.21 -8.86
N LEU A 291 12.35 -20.36 -7.58
CA LEU A 291 11.48 -21.41 -7.07
C LEU A 291 10.06 -20.91 -6.87
N ASP A 292 9.93 -19.67 -6.42
CA ASP A 292 8.65 -19.05 -6.09
C ASP A 292 8.76 -17.52 -6.14
N VAL A 293 7.63 -16.84 -6.19
CA VAL A 293 7.52 -15.38 -6.06
C VAL A 293 6.59 -15.07 -4.89
N ASP A 294 7.19 -14.74 -3.76
CA ASP A 294 6.59 -14.83 -2.43
C ASP A 294 5.82 -13.56 -2.03
N ARG A 295 6.23 -12.38 -2.53
CA ARG A 295 5.61 -11.14 -2.08
C ARG A 295 5.96 -9.96 -2.97
N MET A 296 4.91 -9.25 -3.38
CA MET A 296 5.04 -7.91 -3.94
C MET A 296 4.82 -6.91 -2.80
N ARG A 297 5.88 -6.22 -2.36
CA ARG A 297 5.78 -5.04 -1.50
C ARG A 297 5.78 -3.80 -2.37
N LEU A 298 4.80 -2.94 -2.18
CA LEU A 298 4.84 -1.61 -2.77
C LEU A 298 5.92 -0.80 -2.05
N LEU A 299 6.92 -0.35 -2.79
CA LEU A 299 7.78 0.73 -2.35
C LEU A 299 7.08 2.05 -2.70
N GLU A 300 7.30 3.07 -1.86
CA GLU A 300 6.84 4.42 -2.20
C GLU A 300 7.52 4.87 -3.51
N GLY A 301 6.74 5.23 -4.54
CA GLY A 301 7.27 5.81 -5.78
C GLY A 301 7.29 4.93 -7.04
N ASN A 302 6.25 4.12 -7.27
CA ASN A 302 6.10 3.19 -8.41
C ASN A 302 6.98 1.92 -8.37
N GLY A 303 7.84 1.77 -7.37
CA GLY A 303 8.61 0.53 -7.18
C GLY A 303 7.75 -0.57 -6.57
N ALA A 304 7.90 -1.78 -7.08
CA ALA A 304 7.39 -2.99 -6.43
C ALA A 304 8.61 -3.86 -6.08
N GLU A 305 8.83 -4.10 -4.80
CA GLU A 305 9.80 -5.07 -4.33
C GLU A 305 9.16 -6.46 -4.46
N MET A 306 9.57 -7.20 -5.48
CA MET A 306 9.18 -8.59 -5.67
C MET A 306 10.21 -9.47 -5.01
N THR A 307 9.84 -10.10 -3.89
CA THR A 307 10.69 -11.08 -3.23
C THR A 307 10.47 -12.43 -3.90
N ALA A 308 11.51 -12.96 -4.54
CA ALA A 308 11.51 -14.30 -5.09
C ALA A 308 12.27 -15.26 -4.16
N ARG A 309 11.78 -16.49 -4.01
CA ARG A 309 12.56 -17.57 -3.41
C ARG A 309 13.39 -18.24 -4.47
N VAL A 310 14.65 -18.49 -4.14
CA VAL A 310 15.64 -18.86 -5.15
C VAL A 310 16.55 -19.97 -4.64
N GLN A 311 16.90 -20.90 -5.53
CA GLN A 311 17.85 -21.97 -5.25
C GLN A 311 19.22 -21.59 -5.82
N HIS A 312 20.28 -21.70 -5.01
CA HIS A 312 21.67 -21.50 -5.47
C HIS A 312 22.30 -22.84 -5.87
N GLY A 313 23.08 -22.88 -6.97
CA GLY A 313 23.82 -24.10 -7.34
C GLY A 313 24.31 -24.19 -8.79
N SER A 314 25.30 -25.04 -9.03
CA SER A 314 25.94 -25.22 -10.34
C SER A 314 25.28 -26.27 -11.25
N GLU A 315 24.28 -27.01 -10.76
CA GLU A 315 23.76 -28.22 -11.43
C GLU A 315 22.40 -28.04 -12.12
N PHE A 316 21.96 -26.81 -12.33
CA PHE A 316 20.66 -26.61 -12.98
C PHE A 316 20.74 -26.90 -14.48
N THR A 317 19.85 -27.73 -15.02
CA THR A 317 19.61 -27.93 -16.47
C THR A 317 18.21 -27.43 -16.84
N GLY A 318 18.06 -26.67 -17.93
CA GLY A 318 16.78 -26.03 -18.31
C GLY A 318 16.84 -24.51 -18.52
N LEU A 319 15.75 -23.94 -19.04
CA LEU A 319 15.54 -22.63 -19.67
C LEU A 319 16.24 -21.42 -18.98
N GLN A 320 16.73 -20.48 -19.79
CA GLN A 320 17.23 -19.17 -19.37
C GLN A 320 16.11 -18.14 -19.50
N ALA A 321 15.85 -17.37 -18.45
CA ALA A 321 14.97 -16.20 -18.55
C ALA A 321 15.73 -15.03 -19.21
N PRO A 322 15.08 -14.22 -20.07
CA PRO A 322 15.61 -12.92 -20.43
C PRO A 322 15.68 -12.04 -19.18
N ALA A 323 16.81 -11.35 -18.99
CA ALA A 323 16.94 -10.36 -17.92
C ALA A 323 15.85 -9.30 -18.08
N VAL A 324 15.00 -9.12 -17.06
CA VAL A 324 14.09 -7.97 -16.98
C VAL A 324 14.95 -6.74 -16.70
N ALA A 325 15.47 -6.13 -17.77
CA ALA A 325 16.15 -4.84 -17.72
C ALA A 325 15.17 -3.78 -18.21
N GLY A 326 14.47 -3.17 -17.26
CA GLY A 326 13.48 -2.13 -17.53
C GLY A 326 13.17 -1.30 -16.28
N ASN A 327 14.21 -0.79 -15.62
CA ASN A 327 14.18 0.25 -14.56
C ASN A 327 13.81 -0.12 -13.11
N ASP A 328 13.67 -1.39 -12.72
CA ASP A 328 13.45 -1.77 -11.31
C ASP A 328 14.46 -2.85 -10.89
N GLU A 329 15.42 -2.46 -10.05
CA GLU A 329 16.46 -3.33 -9.50
C GLU A 329 15.82 -4.41 -8.62
N PHE A 330 16.10 -5.68 -8.89
CA PHE A 330 15.81 -6.74 -7.93
C PHE A 330 16.76 -6.55 -6.74
N GLU A 331 16.25 -6.16 -5.58
CA GLU A 331 17.00 -6.32 -4.35
C GLU A 331 16.99 -7.80 -3.99
N LEU A 332 18.13 -8.45 -4.22
CA LEU A 332 18.36 -9.78 -3.67
C LEU A 332 18.49 -9.60 -2.17
N ILE A 333 17.40 -9.82 -1.42
CA ILE A 333 17.52 -10.00 0.03
C ILE A 333 18.33 -11.30 0.20
N GLU A 334 19.64 -11.15 0.44
CA GLU A 334 20.46 -12.26 0.94
C GLU A 334 19.87 -12.67 2.28
N SER A 335 18.97 -13.66 2.26
CA SER A 335 18.76 -14.52 3.41
C SER A 335 20.11 -15.16 3.69
N GLY A 336 20.79 -14.64 4.71
CA GLY A 336 21.97 -15.27 5.26
C GLY A 336 21.66 -16.74 5.52
N ALA A 337 22.40 -17.60 4.81
CA ALA A 337 22.20 -19.03 4.62
C ALA A 337 21.32 -19.38 3.40
N SER A 338 21.99 -19.90 2.37
CA SER A 338 21.40 -20.83 1.40
C SER A 338 20.69 -21.94 2.17
N THR A 339 19.39 -21.83 2.34
CA THR A 339 18.54 -22.90 2.83
C THR A 339 17.91 -23.55 1.60
N ASP A 340 18.19 -24.85 1.42
CA ASP A 340 17.33 -25.69 0.61
C ASP A 340 15.87 -25.44 1.08
N PRO A 341 14.92 -25.08 0.20
CA PRO A 341 13.54 -24.78 0.61
C PRO A 341 12.89 -25.91 1.42
N ARG A 342 13.40 -27.14 1.32
CA ARG A 342 13.00 -28.28 2.16
C ARG A 342 13.32 -28.10 3.64
N VAL A 343 14.28 -27.24 3.97
CA VAL A 343 14.72 -26.94 5.34
C VAL A 343 13.77 -25.96 6.01
N ASP A 344 13.21 -25.02 5.24
CA ASP A 344 12.31 -23.97 5.74
C ASP A 344 10.82 -24.34 5.56
N ALA A 345 10.52 -25.30 4.69
CA ALA A 345 9.16 -25.81 4.52
C ALA A 345 8.62 -26.38 5.82
N CYS A 346 7.35 -26.09 6.13
CA CYS A 346 6.67 -26.84 7.16
C CYS A 346 6.68 -28.32 6.82
N ALA A 347 6.54 -29.16 7.85
CA ALA A 347 6.27 -30.57 7.64
C ALA A 347 4.99 -30.75 6.80
N GLU A 348 4.91 -31.85 6.08
CA GLU A 348 3.72 -32.21 5.30
C GLU A 348 2.45 -32.11 6.17
N ARG A 349 1.40 -31.49 5.62
CA ARG A 349 0.13 -31.15 6.31
C ARG A 349 0.21 -30.17 7.48
N ALA A 350 1.38 -29.58 7.79
CA ALA A 350 1.54 -28.52 8.80
C ALA A 350 1.49 -27.09 8.22
N HIS A 351 1.16 -26.97 6.93
CA HIS A 351 1.00 -25.68 6.28
C HIS A 351 -0.31 -25.02 6.69
N THR A 352 -0.28 -23.70 6.87
CA THR A 352 -1.44 -22.90 7.29
C THR A 352 -1.62 -21.79 6.29
N PHE A 353 -2.78 -21.73 5.64
CA PHE A 353 -3.07 -20.71 4.62
C PHE A 353 -4.28 -19.88 5.08
N ASP A 354 -4.39 -18.66 4.55
CA ASP A 354 -5.63 -17.90 4.67
C ASP A 354 -6.74 -18.58 3.86
N THR A 355 -7.93 -18.73 4.46
CA THR A 355 -9.05 -19.47 3.86
C THR A 355 -9.64 -18.72 2.66
N ASP A 356 -9.66 -17.40 2.71
CA ASP A 356 -10.20 -16.57 1.63
C ASP A 356 -9.22 -16.58 0.45
N ASP A 357 -7.91 -16.46 0.70
CA ASP A 357 -6.89 -16.59 -0.33
C ASP A 357 -6.91 -17.98 -0.97
N LEU A 358 -7.01 -19.06 -0.17
CA LEU A 358 -7.13 -20.44 -0.66
C LEU A 358 -8.35 -20.67 -1.54
N ARG A 359 -9.44 -19.92 -1.31
CA ARG A 359 -10.71 -20.06 -2.04
C ARG A 359 -10.74 -19.19 -3.28
N ASP A 360 -10.38 -17.92 -3.12
CA ASP A 360 -10.49 -16.91 -4.17
C ASP A 360 -9.35 -17.04 -5.18
N VAL A 361 -8.15 -17.40 -4.74
CA VAL A 361 -6.94 -17.50 -5.57
C VAL A 361 -6.00 -18.63 -5.07
N PRO A 362 -6.37 -19.92 -5.21
CA PRO A 362 -5.66 -21.04 -4.59
C PRO A 362 -4.17 -21.15 -4.97
N THR A 363 -3.79 -20.69 -6.16
CA THR A 363 -2.40 -20.67 -6.66
C THR A 363 -1.54 -19.63 -5.94
N ALA A 364 -2.15 -18.52 -5.50
CA ALA A 364 -1.48 -17.44 -4.79
C ALA A 364 -1.53 -17.60 -3.26
N ALA A 365 -2.18 -18.64 -2.75
CA ALA A 365 -2.28 -18.88 -1.32
C ALA A 365 -0.89 -19.18 -0.73
N ILE A 366 -0.49 -18.39 0.26
CA ILE A 366 0.83 -18.50 0.91
C ILE A 366 0.67 -19.12 2.29
N CYS A 367 1.55 -20.07 2.61
CA CYS A 367 1.61 -20.63 3.95
C CYS A 367 2.10 -19.58 4.94
N ALA A 368 1.29 -19.18 5.93
CA ALA A 368 1.63 -18.20 6.95
C ALA A 368 2.86 -18.58 7.79
N ASN A 369 3.21 -19.86 7.86
CA ASN A 369 4.31 -20.38 8.67
C ASN A 369 5.64 -20.39 7.92
N CYS A 370 5.71 -21.10 6.78
CA CYS A 370 6.94 -21.19 6.00
C CYS A 370 7.04 -20.17 4.87
N GLY A 371 5.96 -19.44 4.59
CA GLY A 371 5.84 -18.44 3.53
C GLY A 371 5.85 -18.99 2.11
N LEU A 372 5.90 -20.32 1.89
CA LEU A 372 5.86 -20.89 0.54
C LEU A 372 4.44 -20.82 -0.03
N SER A 373 4.30 -20.60 -1.34
CA SER A 373 3.02 -20.75 -2.03
C SER A 373 2.54 -22.20 -2.01
N ARG A 374 1.23 -22.38 -2.09
CA ARG A 374 0.57 -23.69 -2.21
C ARG A 374 1.16 -24.49 -3.36
N GLU A 375 1.38 -23.84 -4.51
CA GLU A 375 1.93 -24.49 -5.69
C GLU A 375 3.38 -24.93 -5.49
N THR A 376 4.22 -24.10 -4.86
CA THR A 376 5.60 -24.48 -4.54
C THR A 376 5.67 -25.71 -3.65
N ILE A 377 4.83 -25.76 -2.62
CA ILE A 377 4.75 -26.92 -1.72
C ILE A 377 4.30 -28.17 -2.50
N GLN A 378 3.31 -28.04 -3.38
CA GLN A 378 2.76 -29.17 -4.13
C GLN A 378 3.70 -29.67 -5.24
N GLN A 379 4.17 -28.77 -6.11
CA GLN A 379 4.90 -29.14 -7.32
C GLN A 379 6.40 -29.36 -7.05
N TRP A 380 7.02 -28.48 -6.25
CA TRP A 380 8.47 -28.48 -6.08
C TRP A 380 8.92 -29.30 -4.88
N LEU A 381 8.15 -29.28 -3.79
CA LEU A 381 8.42 -30.10 -2.61
C LEU A 381 7.71 -31.45 -2.66
N SER A 382 6.77 -31.65 -3.59
CA SER A 382 5.97 -32.87 -3.71
C SER A 382 5.24 -33.21 -2.40
N GLN A 383 4.79 -32.20 -1.65
CA GLN A 383 4.02 -32.36 -0.42
C GLN A 383 2.52 -32.13 -0.68
N GLU A 384 1.67 -32.80 0.09
CA GLU A 384 0.23 -32.51 0.05
C GLU A 384 -0.09 -31.12 0.60
N VAL A 385 -1.00 -30.42 -0.09
CA VAL A 385 -1.52 -29.10 0.30
C VAL A 385 -3.04 -29.14 0.40
N PRO A 386 -3.63 -28.35 1.30
CA PRO A 386 -5.06 -28.33 1.45
C PRO A 386 -5.76 -27.53 0.33
N THR A 387 -7.05 -27.81 0.15
CA THR A 387 -8.01 -27.09 -0.69
C THR A 387 -9.20 -26.66 0.16
N VAL A 388 -10.02 -25.73 -0.32
CA VAL A 388 -11.27 -25.35 0.36
C VAL A 388 -12.41 -26.11 -0.29
N CYS A 389 -13.23 -26.79 0.52
CA CYS A 389 -14.41 -27.49 0.04
C CYS A 389 -15.49 -26.49 -0.39
N ASP A 390 -15.94 -26.59 -1.64
CA ASP A 390 -16.96 -25.70 -2.21
C ASP A 390 -18.31 -25.80 -1.47
N ALA A 391 -18.65 -26.96 -0.89
CA ALA A 391 -19.93 -27.19 -0.24
C ALA A 391 -20.01 -26.66 1.20
N CYS A 392 -18.93 -26.69 1.97
CA CYS A 392 -18.94 -26.29 3.38
C CYS A 392 -17.93 -25.21 3.74
N GLY A 393 -17.06 -24.81 2.81
CA GLY A 393 -16.01 -23.82 3.04
C GLY A 393 -14.90 -24.28 3.98
N GLU A 394 -14.88 -25.56 4.40
CA GLU A 394 -13.82 -26.11 5.24
C GLU A 394 -12.56 -26.44 4.43
N VAL A 395 -11.39 -26.28 5.07
CA VAL A 395 -10.08 -26.61 4.51
C VAL A 395 -9.85 -28.12 4.63
N VAL A 396 -9.63 -28.81 3.51
CA VAL A 396 -9.50 -30.28 3.39
C VAL A 396 -8.26 -30.67 2.59
N TYR A 397 -7.76 -31.90 2.74
CA TYR A 397 -6.68 -32.46 1.91
C TYR A 397 -7.24 -33.51 0.95
N GLU A 398 -6.70 -33.59 -0.29
CA GLU A 398 -7.24 -34.44 -1.38
C GLU A 398 -7.20 -35.96 -1.11
N ASN A 399 -6.53 -36.42 -0.04
CA ASN A 399 -6.51 -37.83 0.35
C ASN A 399 -7.00 -38.04 1.80
N PRO A 400 -8.32 -38.22 2.01
CA PRO A 400 -8.91 -38.41 3.33
C PRO A 400 -8.64 -39.80 3.94
N LEU A 401 -7.94 -40.70 3.23
CA LEU A 401 -7.75 -42.10 3.64
C LEU A 401 -6.97 -42.30 4.95
N ASP A 402 -6.26 -41.28 5.43
CA ASP A 402 -5.54 -41.30 6.71
C ASP A 402 -6.20 -40.44 7.81
N MET A 403 -7.44 -39.97 7.62
CA MET A 403 -8.11 -39.20 8.68
C MET A 403 -8.60 -40.13 9.79
N GLU A 404 -8.02 -39.99 10.98
CA GLU A 404 -8.51 -40.64 12.20
C GLU A 404 -10.01 -40.32 12.38
N ILE A 405 -10.82 -41.37 12.54
CA ILE A 405 -12.26 -41.25 12.82
C ILE A 405 -12.43 -40.33 14.04
N PRO A 406 -13.10 -39.16 13.92
CA PRO A 406 -13.19 -38.23 15.02
C PRO A 406 -13.91 -38.88 16.19
N LYS A 407 -13.37 -38.68 17.40
CA LYS A 407 -14.04 -39.04 18.66
C LYS A 407 -15.44 -38.39 18.69
N PRO A 408 -16.41 -38.98 19.39
CA PRO A 408 -17.79 -38.48 19.38
C PRO A 408 -17.81 -37.02 19.86
N GLY A 409 -18.13 -36.09 18.94
CA GLY A 409 -18.14 -34.64 19.19
C GLY A 409 -17.15 -33.81 18.37
N GLY A 410 -16.28 -34.41 17.54
CA GLY A 410 -15.39 -33.69 16.61
C GLY A 410 -16.09 -33.19 15.35
N GLN A 411 -15.54 -32.13 14.74
CA GLN A 411 -16.05 -31.41 13.57
C GLN A 411 -16.60 -32.34 12.48
N VAL A 412 -17.84 -32.11 12.08
CA VAL A 412 -18.58 -32.95 11.14
C VAL A 412 -18.24 -32.46 9.73
N HIS A 413 -17.20 -33.02 9.12
CA HIS A 413 -16.93 -32.80 7.69
C HIS A 413 -18.18 -33.14 6.86
N CYS A 414 -18.45 -32.38 5.79
CA CYS A 414 -19.62 -32.57 4.93
C CYS A 414 -19.51 -33.88 4.12
N ALA A 415 -20.58 -34.30 3.44
CA ALA A 415 -20.60 -35.55 2.70
C ALA A 415 -19.52 -35.60 1.60
N GLU A 416 -19.24 -34.48 0.94
CA GLU A 416 -18.22 -34.35 -0.11
C GLU A 416 -16.79 -34.38 0.45
N CYS A 417 -16.58 -33.88 1.68
CA CYS A 417 -15.29 -33.96 2.35
C CYS A 417 -14.93 -35.39 2.85
N ARG A 418 -15.87 -36.33 2.83
CA ARG A 418 -15.71 -37.72 3.34
C ARG A 418 -15.60 -38.76 2.25
N SER A 419 -16.03 -38.43 1.04
CA SER A 419 -16.03 -39.28 -0.16
C SER A 419 -14.75 -39.08 -0.94
#